data_AF-A0A1I6YFZ8-F1
#
_entry.id   AF-A0A1I6YFZ8-F1
#
_cell.length_a   1.000
_cell.length_b   1.000
_cell.length_c   1.000
_cell.angle_alpha   90.00
_cell.angle_beta   90.00
_cell.angle_gamma   90.00
#
_symmetry.space_group_name_H-M   'P 1'
#
loop_
_entity.id
_entity.type
_entity.pdbx_description
1 polymer ?
#
loop_
_entity_poly.entity_id
_entity_poly.type
_entity_poly.pdbx_seq_one_letter_code
_entity_poly.pdbx_strand_id
1 'polypeptide(L)'
;MKSFVINLDRRPDRLARMSAIFDKLGLQFDRVSAVDGTQLSRDDLIRLRGNDQARAGETACFLSHRECWRRIVEDDLPCAAIFEDDLHIADDAARLLSSSDWIPADADIIKVETMNRPTKIDKSMAALVGGRKLHRLRDTHMGAGGYILTRKGAEKLLEKSKSFDNPVDHFLFNFQLPWAGSFVTYQLSPAICVQDFFLDRRATSPIGLGSDLHDERVVKPTGLRKAWREIKRPVLQLANSARRTASNVLTDKRWITVPFR
;
A
#
# COMPACT_ATOMS: atom_id res chain seq x y z
N MET A 1 -11.60 -13.18 -7.87
CA MET A 1 -10.36 -12.77 -8.57
C MET A 1 -9.16 -13.46 -7.94
N LYS A 2 -7.99 -13.48 -8.62
CA LYS A 2 -6.77 -14.07 -8.03
C LYS A 2 -6.19 -13.17 -6.94
N SER A 3 -5.61 -13.76 -5.90
CA SER A 3 -4.94 -13.06 -4.81
C SER A 3 -3.51 -13.58 -4.65
N PHE A 4 -2.56 -12.66 -4.42
CA PHE A 4 -1.17 -12.95 -4.09
C PHE A 4 -0.88 -12.53 -2.66
N VAL A 5 -0.13 -13.36 -1.93
CA VAL A 5 0.43 -13.00 -0.62
C VAL A 5 1.95 -13.05 -0.72
N ILE A 6 2.59 -11.89 -0.51
CA ILE A 6 4.04 -11.73 -0.44
C ILE A 6 4.49 -12.12 0.97
N ASN A 7 5.38 -13.12 1.06
CA ASN A 7 5.85 -13.66 2.33
C ASN A 7 7.30 -14.11 2.22
N LEU A 8 8.11 -13.78 3.22
CA LEU A 8 9.50 -14.23 3.33
C LEU A 8 9.55 -15.74 3.63
N ASP A 9 10.47 -16.47 3.00
CA ASP A 9 10.71 -17.90 3.29
C ASP A 9 11.06 -18.18 4.75
N ARG A 10 11.73 -17.23 5.42
CA ARG A 10 12.04 -17.32 6.85
C ARG A 10 10.87 -16.99 7.78
N ARG A 11 9.68 -16.66 7.27
CA ARG A 11 8.46 -16.33 8.04
C ARG A 11 7.30 -17.31 7.79
N PRO A 12 7.47 -18.62 8.05
CA PRO A 12 6.39 -19.60 7.91
C PRO A 12 5.24 -19.33 8.91
N ASP A 13 5.53 -18.68 10.03
CA ASP A 13 4.56 -18.24 11.04
C ASP A 13 3.53 -17.26 10.45
N ARG A 14 3.99 -16.26 9.68
CA ARG A 14 3.10 -15.28 9.03
C ARG A 14 2.32 -15.89 7.88
N LEU A 15 2.95 -16.79 7.12
CA LEU A 15 2.24 -17.53 6.07
C LEU A 15 1.10 -18.38 6.62
N ALA A 16 1.35 -19.12 7.71
CA ALA A 16 0.32 -19.95 8.36
C ALA A 16 -0.85 -19.11 8.86
N ARG A 17 -0.57 -17.93 9.43
CA ARG A 17 -1.59 -16.94 9.82
C ARG A 17 -2.42 -16.47 8.63
N MET A 18 -1.78 -16.05 7.54
CA MET A 18 -2.48 -15.60 6.33
C MET A 18 -3.32 -16.73 5.72
N SER A 19 -2.82 -17.96 5.75
CA SER A 19 -3.56 -19.18 5.35
C SER A 19 -4.84 -19.33 6.16
N ALA A 20 -4.75 -19.30 7.49
CA ALA A 20 -5.93 -19.39 8.35
C ALA A 20 -6.96 -18.26 8.12
N ILE A 21 -6.49 -17.04 7.82
CA ILE A 21 -7.36 -15.90 7.49
C ILE A 21 -8.10 -16.16 6.17
N PHE A 22 -7.39 -16.55 5.11
CA PHE A 22 -7.99 -16.82 3.81
C PHE A 22 -8.93 -18.02 3.84
N ASP A 23 -8.56 -19.09 4.56
CA ASP A 23 -9.40 -20.27 4.76
C ASP A 23 -10.72 -19.91 5.45
N LYS A 24 -10.67 -19.10 6.51
CA LYS A 24 -11.88 -18.60 7.21
C LYS A 24 -12.79 -17.79 6.28
N LEU A 25 -12.20 -17.06 5.34
CA LEU A 25 -12.92 -16.26 4.34
C LEU A 25 -13.44 -17.10 3.17
N GLY A 26 -13.08 -18.39 3.08
CA GLY A 26 -13.38 -19.24 1.93
C GLY A 26 -12.66 -18.78 0.65
N LEU A 27 -11.48 -18.16 0.79
CA LEU A 27 -10.66 -17.65 -0.29
C LEU A 27 -9.37 -18.46 -0.41
N GLN A 28 -8.78 -18.42 -1.61
CA GLN A 28 -7.44 -18.95 -1.87
C GLN A 28 -6.50 -17.82 -2.26
N PHE A 29 -5.20 -18.03 -2.04
CA PHE A 29 -4.15 -17.16 -2.56
C PHE A 29 -2.97 -17.97 -3.08
N ASP A 30 -2.23 -17.36 -3.98
CA ASP A 30 -0.92 -17.82 -4.42
C ASP A 30 0.15 -17.12 -3.56
N ARG A 31 0.99 -17.91 -2.89
CA ARG A 31 2.17 -17.36 -2.22
C ARG A 31 3.17 -16.86 -3.26
N VAL A 32 3.70 -15.67 -3.04
CA VAL A 32 4.87 -15.14 -3.75
C VAL A 32 6.01 -15.10 -2.72
N SER A 33 7.09 -15.85 -2.99
CA SER A 33 8.27 -15.80 -2.12
C SER A 33 8.88 -14.41 -2.21
N ALA A 34 8.91 -13.72 -1.08
CA ALA A 34 9.48 -12.38 -0.99
C ALA A 34 11.00 -12.47 -1.09
N VAL A 35 11.59 -11.52 -1.82
CA VAL A 35 13.03 -11.31 -1.80
C VAL A 35 13.43 -10.94 -0.37
N ASP A 36 14.43 -11.61 0.18
CA ASP A 36 14.96 -11.28 1.49
C ASP A 36 16.06 -10.22 1.36
N GLY A 37 15.81 -9.02 1.91
CA GLY A 37 16.77 -7.92 1.87
C GLY A 37 18.09 -8.25 2.55
N THR A 38 18.13 -9.20 3.49
CA THR A 38 19.37 -9.64 4.14
C THR A 38 20.31 -10.39 3.20
N GLN A 39 19.82 -10.83 2.04
CA GLN A 39 20.59 -11.53 1.02
C GLN A 39 21.08 -10.61 -0.11
N LEU A 40 20.69 -9.33 -0.10
CA LEU A 40 21.15 -8.35 -1.09
C LEU A 40 22.52 -7.77 -0.69
N SER A 41 23.50 -7.93 -1.57
CA SER A 41 24.83 -7.35 -1.40
C SER A 41 24.85 -5.86 -1.79
N ARG A 42 25.93 -5.15 -1.41
CA ARG A 42 26.17 -3.77 -1.85
C ARG A 42 26.16 -3.64 -3.37
N ASP A 43 26.77 -4.61 -4.07
CA ASP A 43 26.84 -4.63 -5.53
C ASP A 43 25.46 -4.84 -6.17
N ASP A 44 24.59 -5.63 -5.53
CA ASP A 44 23.20 -5.74 -5.95
C ASP A 44 22.46 -4.41 -5.84
N LEU A 45 22.67 -3.66 -4.75
CA LEU A 45 22.04 -2.36 -4.55
C LEU A 45 22.52 -1.33 -5.58
N ILE A 46 23.82 -1.31 -5.89
CA ILE A 46 24.37 -0.47 -6.96
C ILE A 46 23.72 -0.85 -8.30
N ARG A 47 23.66 -2.15 -8.63
CA ARG A 47 23.09 -2.62 -9.90
C ARG A 47 21.60 -2.30 -10.03
N LEU A 48 20.82 -2.47 -8.95
CA LEU A 48 19.37 -2.34 -8.97
C LEU A 48 18.89 -0.89 -8.79
N ARG A 49 19.59 -0.10 -7.98
CA ARG A 49 19.16 1.24 -7.53
C ARG A 49 20.12 2.35 -7.94
N GLY A 50 21.29 2.02 -8.48
CA GLY A 50 22.37 2.98 -8.74
C GLY A 50 22.97 3.59 -7.47
N ASN A 51 22.66 3.03 -6.28
CA ASN A 51 23.02 3.60 -4.99
C ASN A 51 23.30 2.49 -3.97
N ASP A 52 24.52 2.47 -3.44
CA ASP A 52 24.94 1.49 -2.44
C ASP A 52 24.42 1.75 -1.02
N GLN A 53 23.88 2.94 -0.78
CA GLN A 53 23.17 3.30 0.45
C GLN A 53 21.66 3.05 0.32
N ALA A 54 21.21 2.47 -0.80
CA ALA A 54 19.82 2.06 -0.91
C ALA A 54 19.50 1.04 0.18
N ARG A 55 18.33 1.22 0.77
CA ARG A 55 17.81 0.31 1.80
C ARG A 55 17.53 -1.05 1.20
N ALA A 56 18.18 -2.08 1.72
CA ALA A 56 18.13 -3.42 1.17
C ALA A 56 16.75 -4.02 1.37
N GLY A 57 16.16 -3.81 2.55
CA GLY A 57 14.78 -4.21 2.83
C GLY A 57 13.77 -3.54 1.86
N GLU A 58 13.87 -2.23 1.67
CA GLU A 58 12.98 -1.51 0.73
C GLU A 58 13.16 -1.96 -0.71
N THR A 59 14.40 -2.26 -1.13
CA THR A 59 14.70 -2.81 -2.46
C THR A 59 14.07 -4.18 -2.65
N ALA A 60 14.22 -5.06 -1.66
CA ALA A 60 13.69 -6.41 -1.70
C ALA A 60 12.14 -6.43 -1.68
N CYS A 61 11.53 -5.58 -0.86
CA CYS A 61 10.07 -5.36 -0.87
C CYS A 61 9.60 -4.91 -2.26
N PHE A 62 10.26 -3.92 -2.87
CA PHE A 62 9.93 -3.45 -4.22
C PHE A 62 9.99 -4.59 -5.26
N LEU A 63 11.07 -5.37 -5.25
CA LEU A 63 11.23 -6.50 -6.17
C LEU A 63 10.14 -7.55 -5.99
N SER A 64 9.71 -7.81 -4.75
CA SER A 64 8.65 -8.78 -4.43
C SER A 64 7.28 -8.33 -4.97
N HIS A 65 6.96 -7.04 -4.88
CA HIS A 65 5.76 -6.50 -5.54
C HIS A 65 5.87 -6.53 -7.06
N ARG A 66 7.04 -6.17 -7.60
CA ARG A 66 7.29 -6.20 -9.05
C ARG A 66 7.13 -7.61 -9.62
N GLU A 67 7.46 -8.65 -8.86
CA GLU A 67 7.18 -10.05 -9.22
C GLU A 67 5.68 -10.32 -9.33
N CYS A 68 4.85 -9.80 -8.41
CA CYS A 68 3.39 -9.90 -8.53
C CYS A 68 2.89 -9.20 -9.81
N TRP A 69 3.44 -8.02 -10.14
CA TRP A 69 3.06 -7.29 -11.36
C TRP A 69 3.40 -8.09 -12.62
N ARG A 70 4.60 -8.69 -12.64
CA ARG A 70 5.06 -9.56 -13.73
C ARG A 70 4.10 -10.74 -13.92
N ARG A 71 3.76 -11.45 -12.84
CA ARG A 71 2.80 -12.56 -12.88
C ARG A 71 1.42 -12.16 -13.38
N ILE A 72 0.91 -10.97 -13.03
CA ILE A 72 -0.37 -10.49 -13.57
C ILE A 72 -0.35 -10.41 -15.10
N VAL A 73 0.75 -9.93 -15.68
CA VAL A 73 0.90 -9.78 -17.13
C VAL A 73 1.15 -11.14 -17.80
N GLU A 74 2.07 -11.93 -17.26
CA GLU A 74 2.46 -13.21 -17.87
C GLU A 74 1.41 -14.32 -17.73
N ASP A 75 0.73 -14.39 -16.58
CA ASP A 75 -0.34 -15.37 -16.34
C ASP A 75 -1.68 -14.95 -16.99
N ASP A 76 -1.66 -13.93 -17.85
CA ASP A 76 -2.81 -13.39 -18.56
C ASP A 76 -3.99 -13.02 -17.62
N LEU A 77 -3.70 -12.46 -16.43
CA LEU A 77 -4.74 -12.10 -15.47
C LEU A 77 -5.38 -10.74 -15.83
N PRO A 78 -6.71 -10.57 -15.71
CA PRO A 78 -7.34 -9.25 -15.89
C PRO A 78 -6.97 -8.29 -14.74
N CYS A 79 -6.88 -8.83 -13.52
CA CYS A 79 -6.40 -8.17 -12.32
C CYS A 79 -6.03 -9.19 -11.24
N ALA A 80 -5.30 -8.76 -10.21
CA ALA A 80 -5.11 -9.53 -8.99
C ALA A 80 -5.07 -8.63 -7.74
N ALA A 81 -5.49 -9.17 -6.60
CA ALA A 81 -5.24 -8.58 -5.29
C ALA A 81 -3.84 -8.96 -4.81
N ILE A 82 -3.10 -8.02 -4.24
CA ILE A 82 -1.74 -8.20 -3.72
C ILE A 82 -1.75 -7.79 -2.25
N PHE A 83 -1.26 -8.68 -1.39
CA PHE A 83 -1.18 -8.49 0.04
C PHE A 83 0.21 -8.82 0.58
N GLU A 84 0.69 -8.06 1.57
CA GLU A 84 1.79 -8.45 2.46
C GLU A 84 1.28 -9.37 3.57
N ASP A 85 2.19 -10.15 4.17
CA ASP A 85 1.87 -11.17 5.17
C ASP A 85 1.60 -10.65 6.60
N ASP A 86 1.83 -9.36 6.82
CA ASP A 86 1.73 -8.69 8.12
C ASP A 86 0.43 -7.88 8.30
N LEU A 87 -0.53 -8.05 7.39
CA LEU A 87 -1.81 -7.34 7.38
C LEU A 87 -2.88 -8.00 8.24
N HIS A 88 -3.68 -7.20 8.93
CA HIS A 88 -5.04 -7.59 9.34
C HIS A 88 -5.98 -7.45 8.14
N ILE A 89 -6.89 -8.42 7.97
CA ILE A 89 -7.87 -8.45 6.88
C ILE A 89 -9.28 -8.52 7.47
N ALA A 90 -10.21 -7.78 6.88
CA ALA A 90 -11.61 -7.73 7.28
C ALA A 90 -12.33 -9.07 7.07
N ASP A 91 -13.22 -9.44 8.01
CA ASP A 91 -13.98 -10.70 7.97
C ASP A 91 -14.95 -10.81 6.77
N ASP A 92 -15.26 -9.70 6.11
CA ASP A 92 -16.12 -9.65 4.94
C ASP A 92 -15.36 -9.39 3.62
N ALA A 93 -14.01 -9.47 3.63
CA ALA A 93 -13.18 -9.19 2.46
C ALA A 93 -13.53 -10.09 1.26
N ALA A 94 -14.05 -11.30 1.49
CA ALA A 94 -14.54 -12.19 0.44
C ALA A 94 -15.62 -11.55 -0.46
N ARG A 95 -16.44 -10.63 0.08
CA ARG A 95 -17.46 -9.89 -0.69
C ARG A 95 -16.84 -9.01 -1.79
N LEU A 96 -15.57 -8.64 -1.63
CA LEU A 96 -14.81 -7.87 -2.60
C LEU A 96 -13.95 -8.78 -3.49
N LEU A 97 -13.25 -9.73 -2.88
CA LEU A 97 -12.20 -10.51 -3.55
C LEU A 97 -12.75 -11.66 -4.42
N SER A 98 -14.01 -12.05 -4.25
CA SER A 98 -14.60 -13.14 -5.02
C SER A 98 -14.84 -12.77 -6.50
N SER A 99 -15.09 -11.49 -6.83
CA SER A 99 -15.33 -11.02 -8.21
C SER A 99 -14.57 -9.71 -8.49
N SER A 100 -14.24 -9.47 -9.76
CA SER A 100 -13.66 -8.22 -10.26
C SER A 100 -14.65 -7.32 -11.00
N ASP A 101 -15.92 -7.71 -11.13
CA ASP A 101 -16.91 -7.03 -12.00
C ASP A 101 -17.25 -5.60 -11.56
N TRP A 102 -16.96 -5.28 -10.30
CA TRP A 102 -17.17 -3.96 -9.72
C TRP A 102 -16.02 -2.98 -10.02
N ILE A 103 -14.89 -3.46 -10.55
CA ILE A 103 -13.71 -2.63 -10.82
C ILE A 103 -13.99 -1.72 -12.02
N PRO A 104 -13.86 -0.39 -11.88
CA PRO A 104 -14.01 0.53 -13.01
C PRO A 104 -13.06 0.21 -14.16
N ALA A 105 -13.55 0.26 -15.40
CA ALA A 105 -12.78 -0.09 -16.58
C ALA A 105 -11.52 0.77 -16.81
N ASP A 106 -11.50 2.00 -16.29
CA ASP A 106 -10.35 2.90 -16.38
C ASP A 106 -9.30 2.65 -15.29
N ALA A 107 -9.63 1.89 -14.24
CA ALA A 107 -8.79 1.67 -13.07
C ALA A 107 -7.46 1.01 -13.42
N ASP A 108 -6.38 1.56 -12.87
CA ASP A 108 -5.06 0.94 -12.87
C ASP A 108 -4.81 0.27 -11.50
N ILE A 109 -5.10 0.99 -10.40
CA ILE A 109 -4.82 0.54 -9.03
C ILE A 109 -6.05 0.80 -8.14
N ILE A 110 -6.42 -0.16 -7.30
CA ILE A 110 -7.41 0.02 -6.25
C ILE A 110 -6.74 -0.23 -4.91
N LYS A 111 -6.56 0.82 -4.13
CA LYS A 111 -6.04 0.70 -2.77
C LYS A 111 -7.12 0.18 -1.84
N VAL A 112 -6.81 -0.93 -1.16
CA VAL A 112 -7.72 -1.60 -0.23
C VAL A 112 -7.23 -1.57 1.22
N GLU A 113 -6.04 -1.01 1.43
CA GLU A 113 -5.45 -0.70 2.73
C GLU A 113 -5.84 0.70 3.25
N THR A 114 -5.81 0.86 4.58
CA THR A 114 -5.74 2.16 5.25
C THR A 114 -4.53 2.28 6.18
N MET A 115 -3.97 3.49 6.27
CA MET A 115 -3.00 3.86 7.31
C MET A 115 -3.63 4.66 8.46
N ASN A 116 -4.97 4.73 8.51
CA ASN A 116 -5.73 5.58 9.43
C ASN A 116 -5.28 7.06 9.39
N ARG A 117 -4.93 7.54 8.18
CA ARG A 117 -4.48 8.92 7.94
C ARG A 117 -5.46 9.70 7.05
N PRO A 118 -5.48 11.04 7.16
CA PRO A 118 -6.26 11.88 6.27
C PRO A 118 -5.90 11.63 4.80
N THR A 119 -6.90 11.28 4.01
CA THR A 119 -6.80 10.89 2.61
C THR A 119 -7.76 11.75 1.81
N LYS A 120 -7.28 12.32 0.69
CA LYS A 120 -8.10 13.13 -0.19
C LYS A 120 -8.69 12.27 -1.31
N ILE A 121 -10.00 12.30 -1.45
CA ILE A 121 -10.75 11.54 -2.45
C ILE A 121 -11.78 12.43 -3.15
N ASP A 122 -12.34 11.96 -4.25
CA ASP A 122 -13.55 12.57 -4.82
C ASP A 122 -14.75 12.38 -3.88
N LYS A 123 -15.69 13.33 -3.91
CA LYS A 123 -17.00 13.20 -3.25
C LYS A 123 -17.88 12.19 -3.98
N SER A 124 -17.80 12.16 -5.32
CA SER A 124 -18.50 11.18 -6.14
C SER A 124 -18.00 9.77 -5.85
N MET A 125 -18.92 8.81 -5.95
CA MET A 125 -18.64 7.40 -5.78
C MET A 125 -18.56 6.76 -7.17
N ALA A 126 -17.52 5.97 -7.41
CA ALA A 126 -17.33 5.25 -8.66
C ALA A 126 -18.03 3.88 -8.65
N ALA A 127 -18.05 3.21 -7.49
CA ALA A 127 -18.71 1.91 -7.31
C ALA A 127 -19.11 1.70 -5.85
N LEU A 128 -20.07 0.79 -5.63
CA LEU A 128 -20.46 0.26 -4.32
C LEU A 128 -20.31 -1.26 -4.37
N VAL A 129 -19.47 -1.82 -3.49
CA VAL A 129 -19.18 -3.26 -3.46
C VAL A 129 -19.07 -3.74 -2.02
N GLY A 130 -19.80 -4.80 -1.66
CA GLY A 130 -19.76 -5.36 -0.31
C GLY A 130 -20.08 -4.35 0.82
N GLY A 131 -20.87 -3.30 0.54
CA GLY A 131 -21.15 -2.22 1.49
C GLY A 131 -20.04 -1.16 1.61
N ARG A 132 -19.02 -1.21 0.75
CA ARG A 132 -17.87 -0.30 0.71
C ARG A 132 -17.95 0.58 -0.53
N LYS A 133 -17.56 1.84 -0.38
CA LYS A 133 -17.60 2.84 -1.45
C LYS A 133 -16.23 2.97 -2.08
N LEU A 134 -16.19 2.95 -3.41
CA LEU A 134 -14.99 3.22 -4.18
C LEU A 134 -14.96 4.68 -4.59
N HIS A 135 -13.86 5.37 -4.27
CA HIS A 135 -13.66 6.77 -4.61
C HIS A 135 -12.34 6.98 -5.31
N ARG A 136 -12.28 7.96 -6.22
CA ARG A 136 -11.03 8.34 -6.86
C ARG A 136 -10.05 8.88 -5.82
N LEU A 137 -8.82 8.38 -5.79
CA LEU A 137 -7.77 8.93 -4.91
C LEU A 137 -7.19 10.19 -5.56
N ARG A 138 -7.04 11.27 -4.78
CA ARG A 138 -6.66 12.61 -5.29
C ARG A 138 -5.45 13.22 -4.61
N ASP A 139 -4.82 12.48 -3.71
CA ASP A 139 -3.59 12.90 -3.05
C ASP A 139 -2.81 11.68 -2.59
N THR A 140 -1.55 11.92 -2.22
CA THR A 140 -0.63 10.89 -1.75
C THR A 140 -1.19 10.15 -0.54
N HIS A 141 -1.18 8.82 -0.61
CA HIS A 141 -1.56 7.94 0.49
C HIS A 141 -0.60 6.75 0.53
N MET A 142 0.43 6.86 1.39
CA MET A 142 1.49 5.84 1.54
C MET A 142 0.95 4.50 2.06
N GLY A 143 1.80 3.48 2.08
CA GLY A 143 1.43 2.09 2.36
C GLY A 143 1.12 1.29 1.09
N ALA A 144 1.69 0.09 0.99
CA ALA A 144 1.47 -0.84 -0.12
C ALA A 144 1.14 -2.26 0.39
N GLY A 145 0.74 -2.38 1.66
CA GLY A 145 0.46 -3.65 2.27
C GLY A 145 -0.68 -4.36 1.55
N GLY A 146 -1.69 -3.64 1.07
CA GLY A 146 -2.80 -4.24 0.30
C GLY A 146 -3.39 -3.36 -0.80
N TYR A 147 -3.42 -3.88 -2.02
CA TYR A 147 -4.05 -3.24 -3.18
C TYR A 147 -4.46 -4.27 -4.24
N ILE A 148 -5.37 -3.87 -5.13
CA ILE A 148 -5.71 -4.61 -6.35
C ILE A 148 -5.07 -3.89 -7.52
N LEU A 149 -4.49 -4.64 -8.44
CA LEU A 149 -3.81 -4.14 -9.61
C LEU A 149 -4.44 -4.75 -10.86
N THR A 150 -4.90 -3.90 -11.78
CA THR A 150 -5.37 -4.35 -13.10
C THR A 150 -4.18 -4.66 -13.99
N ARG A 151 -4.35 -5.47 -15.03
CA ARG A 151 -3.27 -5.76 -15.98
C ARG A 151 -2.67 -4.49 -16.57
N LYS A 152 -3.52 -3.56 -17.01
CA LYS A 152 -3.12 -2.26 -17.54
C LYS A 152 -2.26 -1.49 -16.52
N GLY A 153 -2.62 -1.54 -15.24
CA GLY A 153 -1.82 -0.99 -14.15
C GLY A 153 -0.46 -1.69 -14.03
N ALA A 154 -0.44 -3.03 -14.08
CA ALA A 154 0.77 -3.84 -13.98
C ALA A 154 1.75 -3.56 -15.13
N GLU A 155 1.27 -3.51 -16.38
CA GLU A 155 2.08 -3.17 -17.55
C GLU A 155 2.74 -1.79 -17.42
N LYS A 156 1.95 -0.78 -17.02
CA LYS A 156 2.48 0.57 -16.74
C LYS A 156 3.53 0.55 -15.64
N LEU A 157 3.28 -0.15 -14.53
CA LEU A 157 4.22 -0.22 -13.41
C LEU A 157 5.51 -0.93 -13.80
N LEU A 158 5.44 -2.04 -14.54
CA LEU A 158 6.61 -2.75 -15.04
C LEU A 158 7.46 -1.87 -15.96
N GLU A 159 6.82 -1.11 -16.85
CA GLU A 159 7.51 -0.16 -17.73
C GLU A 159 8.18 0.95 -16.92
N LYS A 160 7.45 1.58 -15.99
CA LYS A 160 7.99 2.67 -15.16
C LYS A 160 9.07 2.20 -14.18
N SER A 161 9.04 0.93 -13.77
CA SER A 161 9.97 0.34 -12.80
C SER A 161 11.17 -0.37 -13.43
N LYS A 162 11.43 -0.16 -14.73
CA LYS A 162 12.71 -0.57 -15.35
C LYS A 162 13.93 0.00 -14.60
N SER A 163 13.76 1.17 -14.00
CA SER A 163 14.64 1.75 -12.99
C SER A 163 13.78 2.32 -11.87
N PHE A 164 14.22 2.17 -10.62
CA PHE A 164 13.50 2.70 -9.46
C PHE A 164 14.47 3.11 -8.35
N ASP A 165 14.17 4.22 -7.69
CA ASP A 165 14.95 4.83 -6.62
C ASP A 165 14.10 5.09 -5.36
N ASN A 166 12.79 4.87 -5.44
CA ASN A 166 11.84 5.04 -4.35
C ASN A 166 11.42 3.67 -3.75
N PRO A 167 11.02 3.64 -2.47
CA PRO A 167 10.24 2.53 -1.92
C PRO A 167 8.97 2.28 -2.74
N VAL A 168 8.44 1.06 -2.69
CA VAL A 168 7.31 0.65 -3.54
C VAL A 168 6.03 1.44 -3.26
N ASP A 169 5.75 1.76 -2.00
CA ASP A 169 4.56 2.52 -1.61
C ASP A 169 4.63 3.97 -2.11
N HIS A 170 5.81 4.59 -2.02
CA HIS A 170 6.10 5.88 -2.66
C HIS A 170 5.92 5.79 -4.17
N PHE A 171 6.48 4.75 -4.81
CA PHE A 171 6.40 4.57 -6.26
C PHE A 171 4.95 4.44 -6.76
N LEU A 172 4.10 3.74 -6.01
CA LEU A 172 2.70 3.50 -6.33
C LEU A 172 1.79 4.70 -6.00
N PHE A 173 2.02 5.36 -4.86
CA PHE A 173 1.02 6.25 -4.27
C PHE A 173 1.52 7.67 -3.96
N ASN A 174 2.75 8.03 -4.36
CA ASN A 174 3.20 9.42 -4.29
C ASN A 174 2.77 10.21 -5.53
N PHE A 175 1.77 11.08 -5.36
CA PHE A 175 1.20 11.91 -6.42
C PHE A 175 2.13 13.06 -6.86
N GLN A 176 3.28 13.21 -6.21
CA GLN A 176 4.32 14.18 -6.58
C GLN A 176 5.31 13.62 -7.61
N LEU A 177 5.26 12.32 -7.93
CA LEU A 177 6.15 11.72 -8.91
C LEU A 177 5.73 12.09 -10.34
N PRO A 178 6.67 12.24 -11.29
CA PRO A 178 6.37 12.69 -12.65
C PRO A 178 5.35 11.82 -13.39
N TRP A 179 5.31 10.51 -13.10
CA TRP A 179 4.37 9.57 -13.74
C TRP A 179 3.05 9.40 -13.01
N ALA A 180 2.86 9.98 -11.82
CA ALA A 180 1.67 9.71 -11.01
C ALA A 180 0.37 10.06 -11.74
N GLY A 181 0.39 11.13 -12.55
CA GLY A 181 -0.77 11.54 -13.37
C GLY A 181 -1.17 10.54 -14.46
N SER A 182 -0.33 9.57 -14.80
CA SER A 182 -0.63 8.51 -15.77
C SER A 182 -1.40 7.32 -15.18
N PHE A 183 -1.58 7.30 -13.85
CA PHE A 183 -2.26 6.24 -13.13
C PHE A 183 -3.67 6.62 -12.71
N VAL A 184 -4.55 5.64 -12.83
CA VAL A 184 -5.91 5.67 -12.34
C VAL A 184 -6.01 4.87 -11.03
N THR A 185 -5.72 5.56 -9.92
CA THR A 185 -5.87 5.03 -8.57
C THR A 185 -7.24 5.33 -7.92
N TYR A 186 -7.86 4.31 -7.37
CA TYR A 186 -9.04 4.38 -6.51
C TYR A 186 -8.68 4.00 -5.07
N GLN A 187 -9.46 4.50 -4.11
CA GLN A 187 -9.40 4.14 -2.70
C GLN A 187 -10.74 3.52 -2.29
N LEU A 188 -10.69 2.32 -1.74
CA LEU A 188 -11.83 1.67 -1.10
C LEU A 188 -12.03 2.25 0.31
N SER A 189 -13.27 2.57 0.67
CA SER A 189 -13.63 3.07 2.00
C SER A 189 -14.97 2.49 2.48
N PRO A 190 -15.02 1.80 3.63
CA PRO A 190 -13.90 1.38 4.49
C PRO A 190 -12.88 0.46 3.78
N ALA A 191 -11.62 0.50 4.21
CA ALA A 191 -10.55 -0.39 3.76
C ALA A 191 -10.74 -1.81 4.33
N ILE A 192 -10.32 -2.83 3.58
CA ILE A 192 -10.40 -4.25 4.01
C ILE A 192 -9.11 -4.75 4.65
N CYS A 193 -8.02 -3.98 4.65
CA CYS A 193 -6.81 -4.34 5.37
C CYS A 193 -6.09 -3.15 6.00
N VAL A 194 -5.24 -3.46 6.97
CA VAL A 194 -4.40 -2.51 7.71
C VAL A 194 -3.22 -3.25 8.33
N GLN A 195 -2.03 -2.64 8.32
CA GLN A 195 -0.88 -3.17 9.03
C GLN A 195 -1.04 -2.99 10.55
N ASP A 196 -0.50 -3.92 11.34
CA ASP A 196 -0.58 -3.91 12.80
C ASP A 196 -0.12 -2.57 13.41
N PHE A 197 0.92 -1.97 12.83
CA PHE A 197 1.47 -0.67 13.23
C PHE A 197 0.46 0.48 13.23
N PHE A 198 -0.56 0.44 12.37
CA PHE A 198 -1.57 1.50 12.25
C PHE A 198 -2.83 1.25 13.08
N LEU A 199 -2.93 0.11 13.77
CA LEU A 199 -4.02 -0.16 14.68
C LEU A 199 -3.78 0.53 16.02
N ASP A 200 -4.66 1.48 16.33
CA ASP A 200 -4.68 2.17 17.62
C ASP A 200 -5.30 1.24 18.68
N ARG A 201 -4.54 0.27 19.20
CA ARG A 201 -4.86 -0.45 20.44
C ARG A 201 -3.69 -1.28 20.95
N ARG A 202 -3.62 -1.39 22.27
CA ARG A 202 -2.62 -2.05 23.14
C ARG A 202 -2.47 -3.58 22.92
N ALA A 203 -2.69 -4.07 21.70
CA ALA A 203 -2.56 -5.46 21.32
C ALA A 203 -1.45 -5.56 20.27
N THR A 204 -0.20 -5.62 20.72
CA THR A 204 0.85 -6.21 19.88
C THR A 204 0.40 -7.62 19.51
N SER A 205 0.32 -7.92 18.22
CA SER A 205 0.10 -9.30 17.79
C SER A 205 1.17 -10.22 18.42
N PRO A 206 0.79 -11.35 19.04
CA PRO A 206 1.74 -12.27 19.69
C PRO A 206 2.78 -12.85 18.72
N ILE A 207 2.53 -12.74 17.41
CA ILE A 207 3.39 -13.27 16.34
C ILE A 207 4.38 -12.20 15.82
N GLY A 208 4.36 -10.98 16.36
CA GLY A 208 5.27 -9.91 15.92
C GLY A 208 5.04 -9.51 14.46
N LEU A 209 3.94 -8.81 14.20
CA LEU A 209 3.62 -8.19 12.90
C LEU A 209 4.33 -6.85 12.69
N GLY A 210 5.42 -6.60 13.42
CA GLY A 210 6.27 -5.43 13.17
C GLY A 210 6.96 -5.56 11.81
N SER A 211 7.17 -4.44 11.12
CA SER A 211 7.86 -4.44 9.83
C SER A 211 9.29 -4.97 9.99
N ASP A 212 9.65 -5.99 9.22
CA ASP A 212 11.03 -6.51 9.14
C ASP A 212 12.00 -5.52 8.45
N LEU A 213 11.49 -4.36 7.99
CA LEU A 213 12.28 -3.26 7.43
C LEU A 213 12.85 -2.31 8.51
N HIS A 214 12.40 -2.41 9.77
CA HIS A 214 12.63 -1.38 10.79
C HIS A 214 14.06 -1.28 11.35
N ASP A 215 14.94 -2.25 11.10
CA ASP A 215 16.33 -2.19 11.56
C ASP A 215 17.20 -1.19 10.76
N GLU A 216 16.69 -0.64 9.66
CA GLU A 216 17.38 0.39 8.86
C GLU A 216 17.13 1.81 9.43
N ARG A 217 17.80 2.09 10.57
CA ARG A 217 17.89 3.37 11.33
C ARG A 217 17.14 4.58 10.76
N VAL A 218 16.03 4.96 11.39
CA VAL A 218 15.43 6.30 11.27
C VAL A 218 16.25 7.30 12.09
N VAL A 219 16.98 8.21 11.43
CA VAL A 219 17.67 9.32 12.11
C VAL A 219 16.62 10.30 12.63
N LYS A 220 16.32 10.23 13.94
CA LYS A 220 15.41 11.19 14.59
C LYS A 220 16.09 12.56 14.66
N PRO A 221 15.42 13.66 14.29
CA PRO A 221 15.99 14.99 14.44
C PRO A 221 16.21 15.34 15.92
N THR A 222 17.41 15.79 16.26
CA THR A 222 17.84 16.16 17.60
C THR A 222 18.09 17.68 17.73
N GLY A 223 18.17 18.18 18.96
CA GLY A 223 18.56 19.57 19.26
C GLY A 223 17.61 20.65 18.72
N LEU A 224 18.18 21.76 18.24
CA LEU A 224 17.45 22.94 17.76
C LEU A 224 16.48 22.64 16.60
N ARG A 225 16.81 21.67 15.74
CA ARG A 225 15.91 21.22 14.66
C ARG A 225 14.62 20.62 15.19
N LYS A 226 14.67 19.89 16.31
CA LYS A 226 13.48 19.35 16.99
C LYS A 226 12.64 20.50 17.56
N ALA A 227 13.26 21.44 18.28
CA ALA A 227 12.57 22.59 18.86
C ALA A 227 11.86 23.45 17.80
N TRP A 228 12.56 23.80 16.71
CA TRP A 228 11.97 24.55 15.59
C TRP A 228 10.81 23.81 14.93
N ARG A 229 10.91 22.48 14.79
CA ARG A 229 9.83 21.66 14.23
C ARG A 229 8.61 21.68 15.13
N GLU A 230 8.76 21.53 16.45
CA GLU A 230 7.63 21.59 17.38
C GLU A 230 6.98 22.98 17.42
N ILE A 231 7.76 24.07 17.25
CA ILE A 231 7.22 25.45 17.15
C ILE A 231 6.40 25.65 15.87
N LYS A 232 6.88 25.18 14.71
CA LYS A 232 6.16 25.28 13.44
C LYS A 232 4.93 24.38 13.37
N ARG A 233 4.92 23.29 14.14
CA ARG A 233 3.93 22.22 14.04
C ARG A 233 2.49 22.70 14.23
N PRO A 234 2.13 23.50 15.25
CA PRO A 234 0.78 24.04 15.39
C PRO A 234 0.34 24.88 14.19
N VAL A 235 1.22 25.76 13.70
CA VAL A 235 0.92 26.62 12.54
C VAL A 235 0.68 25.79 11.28
N LEU A 236 1.55 24.80 11.01
CA LEU A 236 1.40 23.88 9.89
C LEU A 236 0.13 23.02 10.02
N GLN A 237 -0.21 22.58 11.23
CA GLN A 237 -1.43 21.82 11.50
C GLN A 237 -2.69 22.67 11.24
N LEU A 238 -2.70 23.92 11.70
CA LEU A 238 -3.78 24.89 11.44
C LEU A 238 -3.92 25.17 9.93
N ALA A 239 -2.81 25.47 9.24
CA ALA A 239 -2.81 25.72 7.80
C ALA A 239 -3.31 24.49 7.02
N ASN A 240 -2.87 23.29 7.39
CA ASN A 240 -3.35 22.05 6.78
C ASN A 240 -4.84 21.81 7.07
N SER A 241 -5.30 22.09 8.29
CA SER A 241 -6.72 21.98 8.66
C SER A 241 -7.58 22.93 7.82
N ALA A 242 -7.18 24.21 7.72
CA ALA A 242 -7.86 25.21 6.91
C ALA A 242 -7.90 24.80 5.42
N ARG A 243 -6.78 24.32 4.86
CA ARG A 243 -6.71 23.82 3.48
C ARG A 243 -7.64 22.62 3.25
N ARG A 244 -7.76 21.72 4.23
CA ARG A 244 -8.67 20.57 4.16
C ARG A 244 -10.13 21.01 4.17
N THR A 245 -10.50 21.90 5.10
CA THR A 245 -11.85 22.47 5.19
C THR A 245 -12.21 23.21 3.91
N ALA A 246 -11.32 24.06 3.39
CA ALA A 246 -11.52 24.76 2.13
C ALA A 246 -11.72 23.77 0.97
N SER A 247 -10.90 22.71 0.87
CA SER A 247 -11.09 21.68 -0.15
C SER A 247 -12.45 20.98 -0.03
N ASN A 248 -12.90 20.67 1.18
CA ASN A 248 -14.18 20.00 1.41
C ASN A 248 -15.38 20.85 0.99
N VAL A 249 -15.29 22.18 1.10
CA VAL A 249 -16.39 23.10 0.76
C VAL A 249 -16.31 23.53 -0.70
N LEU A 250 -15.14 23.94 -1.17
CA LEU A 250 -14.95 24.66 -2.43
C LEU A 250 -14.68 23.76 -3.64
N THR A 251 -14.53 22.44 -3.43
CA THR A 251 -14.21 21.49 -4.51
C THR A 251 -15.13 20.28 -4.49
N ASP A 252 -15.09 19.52 -5.58
CA ASP A 252 -15.69 18.18 -5.72
C ASP A 252 -14.94 17.09 -4.93
N LYS A 253 -13.91 17.47 -4.17
CA LYS A 253 -13.05 16.58 -3.38
C LYS A 253 -13.36 16.72 -1.90
N ARG A 254 -13.01 15.69 -1.14
CA ARG A 254 -13.08 15.71 0.32
C ARG A 254 -11.91 14.98 0.95
N TRP A 255 -11.57 15.41 2.16
CA TRP A 255 -10.66 14.73 3.06
C TRP A 255 -11.46 13.82 3.99
N ILE A 256 -11.09 12.54 4.02
CA ILE A 256 -11.64 11.55 4.95
C ILE A 256 -10.48 10.86 5.67
N THR A 257 -10.75 10.25 6.82
CA THR A 257 -9.89 9.17 7.32
C THR A 257 -10.55 7.87 6.90
N VAL A 258 -9.84 7.05 6.12
CA VAL A 258 -10.39 5.75 5.66
C VAL A 258 -10.40 4.80 6.85
N PRO A 259 -11.57 4.35 7.35
CA PRO A 259 -11.59 3.39 8.46
C PRO A 259 -11.22 1.99 7.96
N PHE A 260 -10.59 1.20 8.83
CA PHE A 260 -10.51 -0.26 8.69
C PHE A 260 -11.77 -0.86 9.28
N ARG A 261 -12.46 -1.70 8.53
CA ARG A 261 -13.65 -2.43 8.95
C ARG A 261 -13.70 -3.73 8.20
#